data_AF-A0A6U2J1T4-F1
#
_entry.id   AF-A0A6U2J1T4-F1
#
_cell.length_a   1.000
_cell.length_b   1.000
_cell.length_c   1.000
_cell.angle_alpha   90.00
_cell.angle_beta   90.00
_cell.angle_gamma   90.00
#
_symmetry.space_group_name_H-M   'P 1'
#
loop_
_entity.id
_entity.type
_entity.pdbx_description
1 polymer ?
#
loop_
_entity_poly.entity_id
_entity_poly.type
_entity_poly.pdbx_seq_one_letter_code
_entity_poly.pdbx_strand_id
1 'polypeptide(L)'
;EKAGYVSEGNIDEALMPNVHLFDVEFGTSASDWSDVSAFYGAWESFNSCLSFAWADQYDPRDAPNRRVRRAIDDENRKARRSARRERQEDVVALVRFVKRRDPRVKAARERAEREKEEKEAEARRKAERKREEAKIAREAWREESARAMAEAEERDAEAGRVRLADLDDDDDHFYGGEKKGKKKKR
;
A
#
# COMPACT_ATOMS: atom_id res chain seq x y z
N GLU A 1 6.67 -13.65 49.22
CA GLU A 1 5.64 -13.32 48.20
C GLU A 1 6.29 -12.47 47.12
N LYS A 2 6.23 -12.90 45.85
CA LYS A 2 6.76 -12.10 44.73
C LYS A 2 5.78 -10.95 44.46
N ALA A 3 6.07 -9.80 45.07
CA ALA A 3 5.33 -8.55 44.91
C ALA A 3 5.50 -8.00 43.48
N GLY A 4 4.71 -8.53 42.55
CA GLY A 4 4.60 -8.01 41.18
C GLY A 4 3.17 -8.02 40.64
N TYR A 5 2.21 -8.55 41.41
CA TYR A 5 0.81 -8.52 41.05
C TYR A 5 0.19 -7.22 41.53
N VAL A 6 0.01 -6.30 40.58
CA VAL A 6 -1.03 -5.25 40.55
C VAL A 6 -1.28 -4.58 41.90
N SER A 7 -0.29 -3.86 42.43
CA SER A 7 -0.59 -2.78 43.35
C SER A 7 -1.03 -1.55 42.54
N GLU A 8 -2.06 -0.86 43.04
CA GLU A 8 -2.77 0.25 42.39
C GLU A 8 -1.87 1.43 41.93
N GLY A 9 -0.58 1.44 42.31
CA GLY A 9 0.41 2.43 41.87
C GLY A 9 1.16 2.08 40.57
N ASN A 10 0.87 0.95 39.92
CA ASN A 10 1.59 0.50 38.71
C ASN A 10 0.80 0.70 37.41
N ILE A 11 -0.30 1.44 37.45
CA ILE A 11 -1.11 1.78 36.27
C ILE A 11 -0.81 3.23 35.91
N ASP A 12 -0.40 3.45 34.67
CA ASP A 12 -0.20 4.76 34.08
C ASP A 12 -1.58 5.29 33.62
N GLU A 13 -2.34 5.87 34.55
CA GLU A 13 -3.71 6.35 34.31
C GLU A 13 -3.79 7.44 33.22
N ALA A 14 -2.68 8.15 32.96
CA ALA A 14 -2.60 9.16 31.90
C ALA A 14 -2.61 8.52 30.49
N LEU A 15 -2.32 7.23 30.38
CA LEU A 15 -2.27 6.46 29.15
C LEU A 15 -3.29 5.32 29.24
N MET A 16 -4.58 5.64 29.20
CA MET A 16 -5.64 4.65 28.96
C MET A 16 -6.09 4.65 27.49
N PRO A 17 -5.22 4.31 26.50
CA PRO A 17 -5.65 4.20 25.11
C PRO A 17 -6.68 3.06 24.92
N ASN A 18 -6.78 2.15 25.88
CA ASN A 18 -7.60 0.95 25.84
C ASN A 18 -9.01 1.09 26.45
N VAL A 19 -9.47 2.29 26.83
CA VAL A 19 -10.82 2.45 27.42
C VAL A 19 -11.91 1.86 26.51
N HIS A 20 -11.74 1.99 25.20
CA HIS A 20 -12.65 1.42 24.21
C HIS A 20 -12.66 -0.12 24.16
N LEU A 21 -11.71 -0.83 24.79
CA LEU A 21 -11.74 -2.30 24.83
C LEU A 21 -12.87 -2.83 25.70
N PHE A 22 -13.38 -2.05 26.66
CA PHE A 22 -14.53 -2.46 27.49
C PHE A 22 -15.84 -2.47 26.71
N ASP A 23 -15.93 -1.68 25.64
CA ASP A 23 -17.13 -1.60 24.80
C ASP A 23 -17.21 -2.75 23.78
N VAL A 24 -16.17 -3.59 23.70
CA VAL A 24 -16.05 -4.61 22.66
C VAL A 24 -15.94 -6.01 23.27
N GLU A 25 -17.00 -6.79 23.08
CA GLU A 25 -17.11 -8.15 23.60
C GLU A 25 -16.69 -9.20 22.56
N PHE A 26 -16.20 -10.35 23.02
CA PHE A 26 -15.85 -11.47 22.14
C PHE A 26 -17.08 -12.11 21.46
N GLY A 27 -18.26 -11.96 22.08
CA GLY A 27 -19.53 -12.47 21.60
C GLY A 27 -19.67 -13.99 21.66
N THR A 28 -20.61 -14.51 20.87
CA THR A 28 -20.98 -15.93 20.80
C THR A 28 -20.89 -16.45 19.35
N SER A 29 -21.24 -17.73 19.13
CA SER A 29 -21.26 -18.33 17.78
C SER A 29 -22.24 -17.64 16.81
N ALA A 30 -23.25 -16.93 17.33
CA ALA A 30 -24.26 -16.22 16.56
C ALA A 30 -23.95 -14.72 16.37
N SER A 31 -22.83 -14.22 16.90
CA SER A 31 -22.47 -12.81 16.77
C SER A 31 -22.18 -12.43 15.32
N ASP A 32 -22.61 -11.22 14.95
CA ASP A 32 -22.41 -10.67 13.61
C ASP A 32 -20.93 -10.44 13.32
N TRP A 33 -20.59 -10.50 12.03
CA TRP A 33 -19.21 -10.29 11.59
C TRP A 33 -18.69 -8.89 11.93
N SER A 34 -19.55 -7.88 11.96
CA SER A 34 -19.19 -6.51 12.37
C SER A 34 -18.58 -6.48 13.76
N ASP A 35 -19.21 -7.18 14.70
CA ASP A 35 -18.85 -7.15 16.11
C ASP A 35 -17.58 -7.98 16.35
N VAL A 36 -17.49 -9.14 15.70
CA VAL A 36 -16.28 -9.97 15.71
C VAL A 36 -15.09 -9.23 15.10
N SER A 37 -15.30 -8.52 14.00
CA SER A 37 -14.26 -7.71 13.37
C SER A 37 -13.85 -6.52 14.25
N ALA A 38 -14.79 -5.84 14.89
CA ALA A 38 -14.52 -4.76 15.84
C ALA A 38 -13.70 -5.26 17.03
N PHE A 39 -14.05 -6.43 17.59
CA PHE A 39 -13.29 -7.09 18.66
C PHE A 39 -11.85 -7.31 18.26
N TYR A 40 -11.61 -8.02 17.16
CA TYR A 40 -10.23 -8.28 16.75
C TYR A 40 -9.47 -7.02 16.37
N GLY A 41 -10.13 -6.01 15.79
CA GLY A 41 -9.51 -4.72 15.48
C GLY A 41 -9.03 -3.98 16.72
N ALA A 42 -9.89 -3.88 17.74
CA ALA A 42 -9.56 -3.21 18.99
C ALA A 42 -8.41 -3.94 19.74
N TRP A 43 -8.50 -5.28 19.84
CA TRP A 43 -7.49 -6.11 20.51
C TRP A 43 -6.16 -6.23 19.76
N GLU A 44 -6.14 -6.10 18.43
CA GLU A 44 -4.90 -6.01 17.66
C GLU A 44 -4.15 -4.68 17.91
N SER A 45 -4.87 -3.63 18.32
CA SER A 45 -4.30 -2.34 18.74
C SER A 45 -4.05 -2.22 20.26
N PHE A 46 -4.08 -3.32 21.00
CA PHE A 46 -3.91 -3.34 22.45
C PHE A 46 -2.61 -2.63 22.90
N ASN A 47 -2.70 -1.74 23.88
CA ASN A 47 -1.54 -1.11 24.52
C ASN A 47 -1.64 -1.16 26.05
N SER A 48 -0.65 -1.73 26.72
CA SER A 48 -0.69 -1.91 28.18
C SER A 48 -0.66 -0.57 28.93
N CYS A 49 -1.63 -0.37 29.83
CA CYS A 49 -1.64 0.76 30.77
C CYS A 49 -0.67 0.56 31.96
N LEU A 50 0.09 -0.55 32.03
CA LEU A 50 1.02 -0.75 33.14
C LEU A 50 2.20 0.24 33.02
N SER A 51 2.77 0.67 34.15
CA SER A 51 3.88 1.63 34.22
C SER A 51 5.21 1.03 33.76
N PHE A 52 5.37 -0.28 33.95
CA PHE A 52 6.60 -1.07 33.81
C PHE A 52 7.76 -0.60 34.70
N ALA A 53 7.48 0.09 35.81
CA ALA A 53 8.51 0.60 36.73
C ALA A 53 9.43 -0.51 37.28
N TRP A 54 8.98 -1.76 37.36
CA TRP A 54 9.81 -2.90 37.76
C TRP A 54 10.90 -3.27 36.74
N ALA A 55 10.84 -2.74 35.51
CA ALA A 55 11.85 -2.96 34.49
C ALA A 55 13.02 -1.97 34.60
N ASP A 56 12.95 -0.98 35.49
CA ASP A 56 14.04 -0.03 35.71
C ASP A 56 15.26 -0.78 36.30
N GLN A 57 16.43 -0.58 35.68
CA GLN A 57 17.66 -1.30 36.02
C GLN A 57 18.51 -0.56 37.06
N TYR A 58 18.34 0.76 37.16
CA TYR A 58 19.14 1.64 38.02
C TYR A 58 18.22 2.58 38.80
N ASP A 59 18.53 2.87 40.07
CA ASP A 59 17.81 3.90 40.83
C ASP A 59 18.36 5.29 40.47
N PRO A 60 17.52 6.25 39.98
CA PRO A 60 17.96 7.62 39.72
C PRO A 60 18.53 8.36 40.95
N ARG A 61 18.25 7.88 42.17
CA ARG A 61 18.74 8.45 43.44
C ARG A 61 20.22 8.16 43.67
N ASP A 62 20.75 7.09 43.08
CA ASP A 62 22.16 6.68 43.21
C ASP A 62 23.10 7.47 42.28
N ALA A 63 22.56 8.40 41.49
CA ALA A 63 23.31 9.16 40.51
C ALA A 63 24.26 10.19 41.18
N PRO A 64 25.59 10.13 40.94
CA PRO A 64 26.55 11.05 41.54
C PRO A 64 26.52 12.47 40.96
N ASN A 65 25.95 12.65 39.76
CA ASN A 65 25.78 13.96 39.13
C ASN A 65 24.60 13.99 38.16
N ARG A 66 24.18 15.19 37.74
CA ARG A 66 23.05 15.40 36.82
C ARG A 66 23.22 14.70 35.46
N ARG A 67 24.45 14.56 34.95
CA ARG A 67 24.70 13.88 33.68
C ARG A 67 24.44 12.38 33.80
N VAL A 68 24.90 11.77 34.89
CA VAL A 68 24.66 10.34 35.18
C VAL A 68 23.18 10.10 35.46
N ARG A 69 22.49 11.00 36.18
CA ARG A 69 21.04 10.87 36.40
C ARG A 69 20.26 10.83 35.08
N ARG A 70 20.61 11.68 34.12
CA ARG A 70 19.99 11.67 32.79
C ARG A 70 20.26 10.37 32.03
N ALA A 71 21.50 9.86 32.10
CA ALA A 71 21.84 8.58 31.47
C ALA A 71 21.03 7.42 32.09
N ILE A 72 20.87 7.41 33.42
CA ILE A 72 20.02 6.45 34.13
C ILE A 72 18.56 6.58 33.69
N ASP A 73 18.01 7.79 33.67
CA ASP A 73 16.62 8.05 33.25
C ASP A 73 16.37 7.57 31.81
N ASP A 74 17.35 7.78 30.91
CA ASP A 74 17.27 7.35 29.51
C ASP A 74 17.34 5.81 29.36
N GLU A 75 18.23 5.14 30.10
CA GLU A 75 18.35 3.67 30.07
C GLU A 75 17.11 3.01 30.69
N ASN A 76 16.62 3.51 31.81
CA ASN A 76 15.37 3.05 32.43
C ASN A 76 14.17 3.26 31.50
N ARG A 77 14.09 4.41 30.81
CA ARG A 77 13.05 4.65 29.81
C ARG A 77 13.13 3.64 28.66
N LYS A 78 14.34 3.28 28.22
CA LYS A 78 14.55 2.25 27.19
C LYS A 78 14.12 0.87 27.68
N ALA A 79 14.50 0.49 28.90
CA ALA A 79 14.08 -0.77 29.53
C ALA A 79 12.55 -0.87 29.65
N ARG A 80 11.89 0.20 30.12
CA ARG A 80 10.43 0.28 30.18
C ARG A 80 9.76 0.19 28.81
N ARG A 81 10.32 0.85 27.80
CA ARG A 81 9.81 0.74 26.41
C ARG A 81 9.96 -0.68 25.88
N SER A 82 11.07 -1.36 26.18
CA SER A 82 11.29 -2.75 25.78
C SER A 82 10.26 -3.68 26.43
N ALA A 83 10.07 -3.57 27.75
CA ALA A 83 9.10 -4.40 28.47
C ALA A 83 7.64 -4.14 28.02
N ARG A 84 7.29 -2.87 27.72
CA ARG A 84 6.00 -2.50 27.11
C ARG A 84 5.79 -3.19 25.78
N ARG A 85 6.81 -3.16 24.93
CA ARG A 85 6.78 -3.76 23.60
C ARG A 85 6.63 -5.28 23.67
N GLU A 86 7.38 -5.95 24.54
CA GLU A 86 7.27 -7.40 24.74
C GLU A 86 5.86 -7.80 25.17
N ARG A 87 5.30 -7.10 26.18
CA ARG A 87 3.91 -7.35 26.62
C ARG A 87 2.89 -7.13 25.51
N GLN A 88 3.08 -6.09 24.69
CA GLN A 88 2.21 -5.84 23.55
C GLN A 88 2.33 -6.95 22.50
N GLU A 89 3.55 -7.35 22.15
CA GLU A 89 3.81 -8.42 21.20
C GLU A 89 3.19 -9.75 21.66
N ASP A 90 3.29 -10.09 22.95
CA ASP A 90 2.68 -11.28 23.54
C ASP A 90 1.15 -11.27 23.41
N VAL A 91 0.50 -10.17 23.79
CA VAL A 91 -0.97 -10.04 23.71
C VAL A 91 -1.42 -10.09 22.25
N VAL A 92 -0.75 -9.37 21.36
CA VAL A 92 -1.08 -9.38 19.93
C VAL A 92 -0.84 -10.77 19.33
N ALA A 93 0.21 -11.48 19.74
CA ALA A 93 0.47 -12.85 19.30
C ALA A 93 -0.65 -13.80 19.76
N LEU A 94 -1.12 -13.67 20.99
CA LEU A 94 -2.27 -14.41 21.51
C LEU A 94 -3.54 -14.10 20.70
N VAL A 95 -3.84 -12.83 20.46
CA VAL A 95 -5.02 -12.42 19.69
C VAL A 95 -4.96 -12.99 18.27
N ARG A 96 -3.81 -12.92 17.59
CA ARG A 96 -3.59 -13.53 16.28
C ARG A 96 -3.78 -15.05 16.30
N PHE A 97 -3.30 -15.70 17.35
CA PHE A 97 -3.46 -17.15 17.53
C PHE A 97 -4.94 -17.53 17.66
N VAL A 98 -5.72 -16.76 18.42
CA VAL A 98 -7.17 -16.96 18.57
C VAL A 98 -7.89 -16.65 17.26
N LYS A 99 -7.62 -15.50 16.63
CA LYS A 99 -8.21 -15.06 15.35
C LYS A 99 -8.00 -16.09 14.24
N ARG A 100 -6.83 -16.72 14.18
CA ARG A 100 -6.53 -17.78 13.21
C ARG A 100 -7.35 -19.06 13.44
N ARG A 101 -7.77 -19.34 14.67
CA ARG A 101 -8.54 -20.54 15.03
C ARG A 101 -10.05 -20.31 14.98
N ASP A 102 -10.51 -19.07 15.17
CA ASP A 102 -11.92 -18.74 15.22
C ASP A 102 -12.66 -19.14 13.93
N PRO A 103 -13.67 -20.03 14.01
CA PRO A 103 -14.49 -20.44 12.86
C PRO A 103 -15.21 -19.28 12.18
N ARG A 104 -15.65 -18.26 12.93
CA ARG A 104 -16.36 -17.07 12.42
C ARG A 104 -15.46 -16.27 11.49
N VAL A 105 -14.19 -16.11 11.88
CA VAL A 105 -13.16 -15.43 11.07
C VAL A 105 -12.83 -16.23 9.81
N LYS A 106 -12.74 -17.56 9.90
CA LYS A 106 -12.51 -18.40 8.72
C LYS A 106 -13.66 -18.30 7.72
N ALA A 107 -14.90 -18.37 8.19
CA ALA A 107 -16.08 -18.24 7.34
C ALA A 107 -16.14 -16.87 6.66
N ALA A 108 -15.85 -15.79 7.40
CA ALA A 108 -15.80 -14.46 6.84
C ALA A 108 -14.68 -14.28 5.81
N ARG A 109 -13.50 -14.85 6.07
CA ARG A 109 -12.37 -14.84 5.13
C ARG A 109 -12.71 -15.55 3.83
N GLU A 110 -13.34 -16.72 3.90
CA GLU A 110 -13.77 -17.46 2.71
C GLU A 110 -14.80 -16.67 1.90
N ARG A 111 -15.78 -16.03 2.57
CA ARG A 111 -16.75 -15.15 1.91
C ARG A 111 -16.07 -13.98 1.20
N ALA A 112 -15.10 -13.33 1.86
CA ALA A 112 -14.36 -12.21 1.29
C ALA A 112 -13.46 -12.63 0.12
N GLU A 113 -12.83 -13.81 0.19
CA GLU A 113 -12.03 -14.37 -0.91
C GLU A 113 -12.92 -14.64 -2.13
N ARG A 114 -14.10 -15.27 -1.94
CA ARG A 114 -15.08 -15.51 -3.02
C ARG A 114 -15.58 -14.22 -3.66
N GLU A 115 -15.95 -13.22 -2.86
CA GLU A 115 -16.42 -11.92 -3.37
C GLU A 115 -15.32 -11.20 -4.17
N LYS A 116 -14.06 -11.31 -3.72
CA LYS A 116 -12.91 -10.73 -4.43
C LYS A 116 -12.68 -11.43 -5.76
N GLU A 117 -12.75 -12.76 -5.81
CA GLU A 117 -12.62 -13.54 -7.04
C GLU A 117 -13.73 -13.20 -8.04
N GLU A 118 -14.97 -13.04 -7.58
CA GLU A 118 -16.10 -12.63 -8.42
C GLU A 118 -15.89 -11.23 -9.01
N LYS A 119 -15.48 -10.26 -8.18
CA LYS A 119 -15.17 -8.89 -8.63
C LYS A 119 -14.00 -8.86 -9.61
N GLU A 120 -12.97 -9.67 -9.39
CA GLU A 120 -11.83 -9.77 -10.30
C GLU A 120 -12.22 -10.41 -11.63
N ALA A 121 -13.05 -11.45 -11.60
CA ALA A 121 -13.59 -12.08 -12.81
C ALA A 121 -14.47 -11.11 -13.61
N GLU A 122 -15.34 -10.34 -12.94
CA GLU A 122 -16.15 -9.32 -13.59
C GLU A 122 -15.29 -8.20 -14.20
N ALA A 123 -14.31 -7.71 -13.45
CA ALA A 123 -13.37 -6.69 -13.93
C ALA A 123 -12.59 -7.19 -15.15
N ARG A 124 -12.15 -8.45 -15.14
CA ARG A 124 -11.47 -9.09 -16.27
C ARG A 124 -12.38 -9.19 -17.50
N ARG A 125 -13.63 -9.65 -17.35
CA ARG A 125 -14.62 -9.71 -18.45
C ARG A 125 -14.91 -8.33 -19.02
N LYS A 126 -15.06 -7.32 -18.17
CA LYS A 126 -15.28 -5.93 -18.60
C LYS A 126 -14.07 -5.37 -19.34
N ALA A 127 -12.85 -5.66 -18.87
CA ALA A 127 -11.62 -5.26 -19.53
C ALA A 127 -11.44 -5.94 -20.89
N GLU A 128 -11.80 -7.21 -21.00
CA GLU A 128 -11.78 -7.96 -22.26
C GLU A 128 -12.77 -7.38 -23.28
N ARG A 129 -14.03 -7.17 -22.88
CA ARG A 129 -15.03 -6.53 -23.75
C ARG A 129 -14.57 -5.16 -24.24
N LYS A 130 -14.03 -4.33 -23.34
CA LYS A 130 -13.50 -3.02 -23.71
C LYS A 130 -12.32 -3.12 -24.69
N ARG A 131 -11.46 -4.14 -24.56
CA ARG A 131 -10.36 -4.39 -25.49
C ARG A 131 -10.86 -4.82 -26.86
N GLU A 132 -11.91 -5.65 -26.93
CA GLU A 132 -12.54 -6.05 -28.18
C GLU A 132 -13.22 -4.87 -28.87
N GLU A 133 -14.03 -4.10 -28.15
CA GLU A 133 -14.64 -2.86 -28.65
C GLU A 133 -13.59 -1.88 -29.18
N ALA A 134 -12.47 -1.71 -28.45
CA ALA A 134 -11.37 -0.85 -28.89
C ALA A 134 -10.65 -1.39 -30.13
N LYS A 135 -10.54 -2.72 -30.31
CA LYS A 135 -9.99 -3.31 -31.53
C LYS A 135 -10.89 -3.04 -32.71
N ILE A 136 -12.20 -3.28 -32.58
CA ILE A 136 -13.19 -3.03 -33.63
C ILE A 136 -13.19 -1.54 -34.01
N ALA A 137 -13.24 -0.63 -33.03
CA ALA A 137 -13.18 0.81 -33.28
C ALA A 137 -11.89 1.23 -33.99
N ARG A 138 -10.74 0.62 -33.63
CA ARG A 138 -9.46 0.89 -34.27
C ARG A 138 -9.41 0.38 -35.72
N GLU A 139 -10.02 -0.77 -35.99
CA GLU A 139 -10.14 -1.31 -37.35
C GLU A 139 -11.04 -0.45 -38.22
N ALA A 140 -12.22 -0.06 -37.71
CA ALA A 140 -13.13 0.85 -38.40
C ALA A 140 -12.46 2.20 -38.71
N TRP A 141 -11.76 2.80 -37.74
CA TRP A 141 -11.02 4.04 -37.95
C TRP A 141 -9.91 3.88 -38.99
N ARG A 142 -9.22 2.73 -39.03
CA ARG A 142 -8.18 2.45 -40.02
C ARG A 142 -8.79 2.36 -41.43
N GLU A 143 -9.93 1.70 -41.58
CA GLU A 143 -10.62 1.57 -42.86
C GLU A 143 -11.15 2.92 -43.36
N GLU A 144 -11.81 3.69 -42.49
CA GLU A 144 -12.28 5.04 -42.80
C GLU A 144 -11.11 5.97 -43.20
N SER A 145 -10.02 5.94 -42.43
CA SER A 145 -8.81 6.72 -42.76
C SER A 145 -8.21 6.30 -44.10
N ALA A 146 -8.16 5.00 -44.41
CA ALA A 146 -7.65 4.50 -45.68
C ALA A 146 -8.53 4.95 -46.86
N ARG A 147 -9.86 4.90 -46.70
CA ARG A 147 -10.81 5.41 -47.72
C ARG A 147 -10.66 6.91 -47.93
N ALA A 148 -10.55 7.69 -46.86
CA ALA A 148 -10.34 9.14 -46.94
C ALA A 148 -9.01 9.49 -47.64
N MET A 149 -7.95 8.73 -47.36
CA MET A 149 -6.65 8.91 -48.05
C MET A 149 -6.74 8.55 -49.54
N ALA A 150 -7.46 7.49 -49.90
CA ALA A 150 -7.67 7.11 -51.30
C ALA A 150 -8.52 8.15 -52.06
N GLU A 151 -9.57 8.70 -51.44
CA GLU A 151 -10.38 9.77 -52.04
C GLU A 151 -9.57 11.08 -52.20
N ALA A 152 -8.72 11.40 -51.22
CA ALA A 152 -7.80 12.54 -51.32
C ALA A 152 -6.77 12.34 -52.45
N GLU A 153 -6.26 11.13 -52.61
CA GLU A 153 -5.36 10.74 -53.71
C GLU A 153 -6.03 10.91 -55.07
N GLU A 154 -7.25 10.42 -55.22
CA GLU A 154 -8.02 10.53 -56.45
C GLU A 154 -8.29 12.01 -56.79
N ARG A 155 -8.66 12.84 -55.81
CA ARG A 155 -8.79 14.29 -55.99
C ARG A 155 -7.49 14.97 -56.39
N ASP A 156 -6.37 14.59 -55.77
CA ASP A 156 -5.07 15.16 -56.13
C ASP A 156 -4.64 14.74 -57.54
N ALA A 157 -4.86 13.49 -57.92
CA ALA A 157 -4.62 12.98 -59.27
C ALA A 157 -5.49 13.67 -60.32
N GLU A 158 -6.80 13.84 -60.06
CA GLU A 158 -7.72 14.60 -60.92
C GLU A 158 -7.31 16.07 -61.05
N ALA A 159 -6.78 16.67 -59.97
CA ALA A 159 -6.25 18.03 -59.98
C ALA A 159 -4.84 18.14 -60.59
N GLY A 160 -4.24 17.03 -61.06
CA GLY A 160 -2.90 16.99 -61.63
C GLY A 160 -1.77 17.23 -60.61
N ARG A 161 -2.04 17.11 -59.32
CA ARG A 161 -1.03 17.18 -58.26
C ARG A 161 -0.38 15.81 -58.09
N VAL A 162 0.90 15.70 -58.40
CA VAL A 162 1.70 14.49 -58.17
C VAL A 162 2.18 14.48 -56.73
N ARG A 163 2.14 13.32 -56.06
CA ARG A 163 2.71 13.20 -54.72
C ARG A 163 4.21 13.40 -54.75
N LEU A 164 4.74 14.10 -53.75
CA LEU A 164 6.17 14.33 -53.59
C LEU A 164 6.98 13.02 -53.51
N ALA A 165 6.37 11.92 -53.05
CA ALA A 165 6.99 10.60 -52.98
C ALA A 165 7.02 9.83 -54.33
N ASP A 166 6.21 10.26 -55.30
CA ASP A 166 6.10 9.65 -56.64
C ASP A 166 6.82 10.49 -57.71
N LEU A 167 7.40 11.62 -57.32
CA LEU A 167 8.40 12.30 -58.15
C LEU A 167 9.67 11.45 -58.09
N ASP A 168 10.02 10.81 -59.20
CA ASP A 168 11.34 10.20 -59.37
C ASP A 168 12.38 11.28 -59.02
N ASP A 169 13.21 11.00 -58.01
CA ASP A 169 14.34 11.83 -57.59
C ASP A 169 15.49 11.72 -58.62
N ASP A 170 15.16 11.89 -59.90
CA ASP A 170 16.10 12.01 -61.00
C ASP A 170 16.49 13.50 -61.14
N ASP A 171 17.15 14.03 -60.11
CA ASP A 171 17.99 15.23 -60.23
C ASP A 171 19.42 14.91 -59.82
N ASP A 172 20.01 13.94 -60.51
CA ASP A 172 21.46 13.78 -60.59
C ASP A 172 22.00 14.65 -61.72
N HIS A 173 21.87 16.00 -61.63
CA HIS A 173 22.87 16.91 -62.18
C HIS A 173 22.78 18.37 -61.70
N PHE A 174 23.89 18.80 -61.09
CA PHE A 174 24.54 20.10 -61.28
C PHE A 174 24.14 21.28 -60.37
N TYR A 175 24.83 21.40 -59.23
CA TYR A 175 25.54 22.64 -58.90
C TYR A 175 26.80 22.36 -58.08
N GLY A 176 27.97 22.64 -58.68
CA GLY A 176 29.24 22.64 -57.98
C GLY A 176 29.26 23.71 -56.87
N GLY A 177 29.61 23.29 -55.66
CA GLY A 177 29.83 24.17 -54.52
C GLY A 177 30.95 23.65 -53.64
N GLU A 178 32.03 24.42 -53.55
CA GLU A 178 33.28 24.14 -52.83
C GLU A 178 33.14 23.39 -51.50
N LYS A 179 33.94 22.33 -51.33
CA LYS A 179 34.25 21.74 -50.01
C LYS A 179 35.02 22.76 -49.15
N LYS A 180 34.32 23.60 -48.38
CA LYS A 180 34.94 24.28 -47.23
C LYS A 180 35.00 23.32 -46.04
N GLY A 181 36.22 22.81 -45.80
CA GLY A 181 36.52 21.92 -44.69
C GLY A 181 36.19 22.52 -43.32
N LYS A 182 35.40 21.79 -42.53
CA LYS A 182 35.25 22.03 -41.09
C LYS A 182 36.40 21.33 -40.35
N LYS A 183 37.31 22.13 -39.79
CA LYS A 183 38.34 21.71 -38.84
C LYS A 183 37.68 21.04 -37.62
N LYS A 184 38.12 19.81 -37.31
CA LYS A 184 37.87 19.15 -36.02
C LYS A 184 38.50 19.99 -34.90
N LYS A 185 37.67 20.45 -33.94
CA LYS A 185 38.16 20.88 -32.63
C LYS A 185 38.42 19.62 -31.79
N ARG A 186 39.64 19.54 -31.25
CA ARG A 186 40.04 18.63 -30.17
C ARG A 186 39.34 19.02 -28.87
#